data_AF-A0A6P0NL45-F1
#
_entry.id   AF-A0A6P0NL45-F1
#
_cell.length_a   1.000
_cell.length_b   1.000
_cell.length_c   1.000
_cell.angle_alpha   90.00
_cell.angle_beta   90.00
_cell.angle_gamma   90.00
#
_symmetry.space_group_name_H-M   'P 1'
#
loop_
_entity.id
_entity.type
_entity.pdbx_description
1 polymer ?
#
loop_
_entity_poly.entity_id
_entity_poly.type
_entity_poly.pdbx_seq_one_letter_code
_entity_poly.pdbx_strand_id
1 'polypeptide(L)' 'MKNKIIFVSIETLIDRAASGNLVSFPTYTIPPLPARPDKSAVIFLMKGRS' A
#
# COMPACT_ATOMS: atom_id res chain seq x y z
N MET A 1 2.45 13.87 17.75
CA MET A 1 1.53 12.81 17.29
C MET A 1 2.22 11.46 17.49
N LYS A 2 1.61 10.49 18.18
CA LYS A 2 2.20 9.14 18.31
C LYS A 2 1.89 8.35 17.03
N ASN A 3 2.92 7.96 16.27
CA ASN A 3 2.75 7.02 15.16
C ASN A 3 2.34 5.66 15.73
N LYS A 4 1.07 5.30 15.56
CA LYS A 4 0.57 3.96 15.91
C LYS A 4 1.03 3.00 14.83
N ILE A 5 2.02 2.16 15.13
CA ILE A 5 2.42 1.04 14.26
C ILE A 5 1.30 0.01 14.32
N ILE A 6 0.56 -0.13 13.22
CA ILE A 6 -0.46 -1.17 13.07
C ILE A 6 0.25 -2.41 12.53
N PHE A 7 0.26 -3.49 13.32
CA PHE A 7 0.70 -4.79 12.83
C PHE A 7 -0.38 -5.36 11.91
N VAL A 8 -0.02 -5.62 10.65
CA VAL A 8 -0.87 -6.26 9.65
C VAL A 8 -0.22 -7.59 9.29
N SER A 9 -1.01 -8.69 9.25
CA SER A 9 -0.47 -10.00 8.88
C SER A 9 -0.06 -10.03 7.40
N ILE A 10 0.97 -10.82 7.08
CA ILE A 10 1.42 -11.02 5.68
C ILE A 10 0.27 -11.53 4.81
N GLU A 11 -0.55 -12.46 5.32
CA GLU A 11 -1.73 -13.00 4.63
C GLU A 11 -2.71 -11.91 4.23
N THR A 12 -3.01 -10.97 5.16
CA THR A 12 -3.89 -9.84 4.88
C THR A 12 -3.30 -8.92 3.79
N LEU A 13 -1.98 -8.73 3.78
CA LEU A 13 -1.30 -7.95 2.75
C LEU A 13 -1.39 -8.64 1.39
N ILE A 14 -1.19 -9.96 1.34
CA ILE A 14 -1.27 -10.78 0.13
C ILE A 14 -2.69 -10.76 -0.43
N ASP A 15 -3.72 -11.01 0.37
CA ASP A 15 -5.11 -11.05 -0.09
C ASP A 15 -5.57 -9.70 -0.65
N ARG A 16 -5.20 -8.61 0.03
CA ARG A 16 -5.49 -7.26 -0.44
C ARG A 16 -4.74 -6.92 -1.72
N ALA A 17 -3.47 -7.29 -1.82
CA ALA A 17 -2.69 -7.10 -3.05
C ALA A 17 -3.28 -7.93 -4.20
N ALA A 18 -3.62 -9.20 -3.96
CA ALA A 18 -4.16 -10.13 -4.96
C ALA A 18 -5.53 -9.68 -5.50
N SER A 19 -6.41 -9.16 -4.63
CA SER A 19 -7.67 -8.51 -5.04
C SER A 19 -7.47 -7.19 -5.81
N GLY A 20 -6.22 -6.73 -5.92
CA GLY A 20 -5.85 -5.51 -6.62
C GLY A 20 -6.27 -4.24 -5.89
N ASN A 21 -6.39 -4.34 -4.56
CA ASN A 21 -6.52 -3.18 -3.69
C ASN A 21 -5.14 -2.55 -3.43
N LEU A 22 -5.13 -1.26 -3.16
CA LEU A 22 -3.94 -0.59 -2.64
C LEU A 22 -3.69 -1.06 -1.21
N VAL A 23 -2.43 -1.37 -0.92
CA VAL A 23 -2.01 -1.86 0.40
C VAL A 23 -1.05 -0.85 0.99
N SER A 24 -1.15 -0.57 2.29
CA SER A 24 -0.16 0.23 3.03
C SER A 24 0.31 -0.57 4.23
N PHE A 25 1.61 -0.64 4.44
CA PHE A 25 2.23 -1.35 5.55
C PHE A 25 3.40 -0.53 6.11
N PRO A 26 3.72 -0.70 7.41
CA PRO A 26 4.81 0.06 8.03
C PRO A 26 6.15 -0.24 7.34
N THR A 27 6.89 0.81 7.01
CA THR A 27 8.29 0.75 6.60
C THR A 27 9.14 1.54 7.59
N TYR A 28 10.46 1.44 7.49
CA TYR A 28 11.38 2.29 8.27
C TYR A 28 11.17 3.80 7.99
N THR A 29 10.47 4.14 6.91
CA THR A 29 10.17 5.50 6.47
C THR A 29 8.65 5.67 6.33
N ILE A 30 8.18 6.63 5.52
CA ILE A 30 6.75 6.84 5.28
C ILE A 30 6.16 5.60 4.60
N PRO A 31 5.02 5.05 5.09
CA PRO A 31 4.37 3.90 4.48
C PRO A 31 4.13 4.13 2.97
N PRO A 32 4.63 3.23 2.11
CA PRO A 32 4.39 3.33 0.67
C PRO A 32 2.94 2.95 0.35
N LEU A 33 2.50 3.34 -0.86
CA LEU A 33 1.21 2.93 -1.44
C LEU A 33 1.47 2.05 -2.68
N PRO A 34 1.90 0.78 -2.50
CA PRO A 34 2.03 -0.16 -3.59
C PRO A 34 0.68 -0.50 -4.24
N ALA A 35 0.74 -0.73 -5.55
CA ALA A 35 -0.31 -1.35 -6.35
C ALA A 35 0.28 -2.53 -7.12
N ARG A 36 -0.58 -3.43 -7.60
CA ARG A 36 -0.14 -4.48 -8.55
C ARG A 36 0.44 -3.83 -9.82
N PRO A 37 1.44 -4.44 -10.49
CA PRO A 37 2.02 -3.90 -11.71
C PRO A 37 0.98 -3.60 -12.80
N ASP A 38 0.00 -4.50 -12.96
CA ASP A 38 -1.12 -4.37 -13.90
C ASP A 38 -2.09 -3.22 -13.57
N LYS A 39 -2.05 -2.69 -12.34
CA LYS A 39 -2.88 -1.55 -11.86
C LYS A 39 -2.04 -0.33 -11.49
N SER A 40 -0.83 -0.21 -12.02
CA SER A 40 0.10 0.89 -11.72
C SER A 40 -0.48 2.27 -12.01
N ALA A 41 -1.39 2.40 -12.99
CA ALA A 41 -2.13 3.62 -13.31
C ALA A 41 -2.84 4.25 -12.08
N VAL A 42 -3.31 3.42 -11.15
CA VAL A 42 -4.00 3.87 -9.92
C VAL A 42 -3.04 4.64 -8.99
N ILE A 43 -1.73 4.34 -9.02
CA ILE A 43 -0.73 5.05 -8.22
C ILE A 43 -0.56 6.49 -8.72
N PHE A 44 -0.55 6.70 -10.04
CA PHE A 44 -0.41 8.02 -10.64
C PHE A 44 -1.59 8.93 -10.27
N LEU A 45 -2.81 8.40 -10.38
CA LEU A 45 -4.04 9.09 -9.96
C LEU A 45 -4.03 9.44 -8.47
N MET A 46 -3.66 8.50 -7.61
CA MET A 46 -3.69 8.69 -6.14
C MET A 46 -2.58 9.60 -5.61
N LYS A 47 -1.38 9.53 -6.19
CA LYS A 47 -0.23 10.34 -5.76
C LYS A 47 -0.14 11.68 -6.52
N GLY A 48 -1.01 11.92 -7.50
CA GLY A 48 -0.93 13.09 -8.38
C GLY A 48 0.41 13.15 -9.12
N ARG A 49 0.97 12.00 -9.50
CA ARG A 49 2.22 11.94 -10.26
C ARG A 49 1.90 11.96 -11.75
N SER A 50 2.64 12.78 -12.50
CA SER A 50 2.64 12.75 -13.96
C SER A 50 3.27 11.47 -14.49
#